data_AF-A0A6G2DEH4-F1
#
_entry.id   AF-A0A6G2DEH4-F1
#
_cell.length_a   1.000
_cell.length_b   1.000
_cell.length_c   1.000
_cell.angle_alpha   90.00
_cell.angle_beta   90.00
_cell.angle_gamma   90.00
#
_symmetry.space_group_name_H-M   'P 1'
#
loop_
_entity.id
_entity.type
_entity.pdbx_description
1 polymer ?
#
loop_
_entity_poly.entity_id
_entity_poly.type
_entity_poly.pdbx_seq_one_letter_code
_entity_poly.pdbx_strand_id
1 'polypeptide(L)'
;PTASAFPETIKSFFSPEELNYIFKSNANNFETGVRNEIKNNIKFNPFINWFKKRYRDKRYYETDTQIFVHAGIDEEAGKLWKELTSSEIFTNKFPITTGRFHKAIISGHIASWEVAKDRRYLGKIYYDSKSHYFIDGDVTNSKTIPIL
;
A
#
# COMPACT_ATOMS: atom_id res chain seq x y z
N PRO A 1 -9.71 8.02 5.80
CA PRO A 1 -8.73 9.09 5.48
C PRO A 1 -8.05 8.80 4.13
N THR A 2 -8.63 9.30 3.04
CA THR A 2 -8.08 9.17 1.68
C THR A 2 -8.40 10.44 0.90
N ALA A 3 -7.61 11.48 1.09
CA ALA A 3 -7.71 12.71 0.30
C ALA A 3 -6.36 13.43 0.12
N SER A 4 -5.39 13.26 1.02
CA SER A 4 -4.09 13.95 0.92
C SER A 4 -3.13 13.35 -0.12
N ALA A 5 -3.24 12.05 -0.43
CA ALA A 5 -2.36 11.37 -1.40
C ALA A 5 -2.82 11.49 -2.87
N PHE A 6 -4.04 12.00 -3.09
CA PHE A 6 -4.65 12.11 -4.42
C PHE A 6 -3.90 13.08 -5.35
N PRO A 7 -3.44 14.27 -4.91
CA PRO A 7 -2.81 15.24 -5.80
C PRO A 7 -1.43 14.79 -6.31
N GLU A 8 -0.57 14.29 -5.42
CA GLU A 8 0.80 13.91 -5.80
C GLU A 8 0.82 12.67 -6.70
N THR A 9 -0.06 11.70 -6.44
CA THR A 9 -0.19 10.52 -7.31
C THR A 9 -0.62 10.94 -8.71
N ILE A 10 -1.61 11.82 -8.86
CA ILE A 10 -2.10 12.25 -10.17
C ILE A 10 -1.05 13.04 -10.96
N LYS A 11 -0.30 13.92 -10.29
CA LYS A 11 0.80 14.68 -10.92
C LYS A 11 1.91 13.78 -11.50
N SER A 12 2.02 12.53 -11.05
CA SER A 12 2.97 11.57 -11.65
C SER A 12 2.48 10.98 -12.99
N PHE A 13 1.18 11.05 -13.28
CA PHE A 13 0.59 10.51 -14.52
C PHE A 13 0.44 11.58 -15.61
N PHE A 14 0.24 12.84 -15.20
CA PHE A 14 -0.17 13.92 -16.10
C PHE A 14 0.62 15.20 -15.90
N SER A 15 0.90 15.91 -17.00
CA SER A 15 1.43 17.27 -16.94
C SER A 15 0.36 18.26 -16.43
N PRO A 16 0.76 19.45 -15.94
CA PRO A 16 -0.19 20.50 -15.57
C PRO A 16 -1.17 20.88 -16.69
N GLU A 17 -0.73 20.85 -17.95
CA GLU A 17 -1.56 21.14 -19.12
C GLU A 17 -2.60 20.06 -19.37
N GLU A 18 -2.21 18.78 -19.30
CA GLU A 18 -3.12 17.63 -19.39
C GLU A 18 -4.18 17.69 -18.28
N LEU A 19 -3.77 18.00 -17.05
CA LEU A 19 -4.70 18.15 -15.91
C LEU A 19 -5.67 19.31 -16.08
N ASN A 20 -5.21 20.45 -16.59
CA ASN A 20 -6.08 21.58 -16.87
C ASN A 20 -7.10 21.26 -17.97
N TYR A 21 -6.71 20.50 -18.99
CA TYR A 21 -7.63 20.02 -20.03
C TYR A 21 -8.71 19.08 -19.45
N ILE A 22 -8.30 18.11 -18.62
CA ILE A 22 -9.22 17.19 -17.95
C ILE A 22 -10.19 17.95 -17.05
N PHE A 23 -9.69 18.92 -16.29
CA PHE A 23 -10.48 19.76 -15.41
C PHE A 23 -11.54 20.56 -16.18
N LYS A 24 -11.16 21.25 -17.26
CA LYS A 24 -12.10 22.00 -18.10
C LYS A 24 -13.18 21.11 -18.72
N SER A 25 -12.81 19.92 -19.15
CA SER A 25 -13.73 18.97 -19.80
C SER A 25 -14.63 18.20 -18.82
N ASN A 26 -14.26 18.18 -17.53
CA ASN A 26 -14.96 17.43 -16.48
C ASN A 26 -15.14 18.27 -15.21
N ALA A 27 -15.52 19.55 -15.35
CA ALA A 27 -15.52 20.53 -14.26
C ALA A 27 -16.33 20.07 -13.02
N ASN A 28 -17.39 19.30 -13.24
CA ASN A 28 -18.26 18.80 -12.16
C ASN A 28 -17.77 17.49 -11.53
N ASN A 29 -16.78 16.80 -12.11
CA ASN A 29 -16.25 15.53 -11.60
C ASN A 29 -14.83 15.24 -12.10
N PHE A 30 -13.86 16.03 -11.62
CA PHE A 30 -12.47 15.95 -12.04
C PHE A 30 -11.84 14.57 -11.80
N GLU A 31 -12.11 13.94 -10.65
CA GLU A 31 -11.58 12.61 -10.32
C GLU A 31 -12.03 11.56 -11.33
N THR A 32 -13.30 11.58 -11.74
CA THR A 32 -13.80 10.67 -12.78
C THR A 32 -13.13 10.93 -14.12
N GLY A 33 -12.93 12.20 -14.48
CA GLY A 33 -12.17 12.59 -15.68
C GLY A 33 -10.75 12.00 -15.69
N VAL A 34 -10.01 12.17 -14.58
CA VAL A 34 -8.65 11.61 -14.43
C VAL A 34 -8.67 10.09 -14.55
N ARG A 35 -9.60 9.41 -13.86
CA ARG A 35 -9.72 7.94 -13.92
C ARG A 35 -10.04 7.45 -15.33
N ASN A 36 -10.86 8.18 -16.08
CA ASN A 36 -11.21 7.83 -17.46
C ASN A 36 -10.02 7.99 -18.42
N GLU A 37 -9.24 9.08 -18.28
CA GLU A 37 -8.01 9.25 -19.04
C GLU A 37 -7.02 8.12 -18.77
N ILE A 38 -6.77 7.77 -17.50
CA ILE A 38 -5.85 6.66 -17.17
C ILE A 38 -6.32 5.33 -17.78
N LYS A 39 -7.64 5.10 -17.86
CA LYS A 39 -8.19 3.83 -18.36
C LYS A 39 -8.21 3.72 -19.88
N ASN A 40 -8.48 4.82 -20.57
CA ASN A 40 -8.85 4.80 -21.99
C ASN A 40 -7.78 5.41 -22.91
N ASN A 41 -6.89 6.24 -22.38
CA ASN A 41 -5.84 6.86 -23.19
C ASN A 41 -4.75 5.84 -23.51
N ILE A 42 -4.39 5.74 -24.80
CA ILE A 42 -3.39 4.81 -25.30
C ILE A 42 -2.03 4.95 -24.61
N LYS A 43 -1.70 6.15 -24.11
CA LYS A 43 -0.49 6.45 -23.31
C LYS A 43 -0.34 5.51 -22.11
N PHE A 44 -1.45 5.13 -21.48
CA PHE A 44 -1.45 4.31 -20.27
C PHE A 44 -1.74 2.83 -20.52
N ASN A 45 -1.98 2.40 -21.77
CA ASN A 45 -2.22 1.00 -22.09
C ASN A 45 -1.14 0.04 -21.55
N PRO A 46 0.18 0.35 -21.65
CA PRO A 46 1.21 -0.51 -21.07
C PRO A 46 1.06 -0.66 -19.55
N PHE A 47 0.82 0.45 -18.84
CA PHE A 47 0.60 0.46 -17.40
C PHE A 47 -0.67 -0.30 -17.01
N ILE A 48 -1.79 -0.06 -17.68
CA ILE A 48 -3.06 -0.74 -17.41
C ILE A 48 -2.96 -2.24 -17.66
N ASN A 49 -2.31 -2.65 -18.75
CA ASN A 49 -2.12 -4.06 -19.05
C ASN A 49 -1.21 -4.75 -18.03
N TRP A 50 -0.12 -4.09 -17.64
CA TRP A 50 0.73 -4.55 -16.55
C TRP A 50 -0.07 -4.67 -15.25
N PHE A 51 -0.82 -3.64 -14.88
CA PHE A 51 -1.61 -3.60 -13.65
C PHE A 51 -2.67 -4.70 -13.63
N LYS A 52 -3.41 -4.91 -14.73
CA LYS A 52 -4.40 -5.99 -14.87
C LYS A 52 -3.77 -7.38 -14.71
N LYS A 53 -2.55 -7.58 -15.24
CA LYS A 53 -1.81 -8.84 -15.07
C LYS A 53 -1.42 -9.04 -13.61
N ARG A 54 -0.81 -8.04 -12.98
CA ARG A 54 -0.38 -8.06 -11.57
C ARG A 54 -1.51 -8.09 -10.57
N TYR A 55 -2.69 -7.60 -10.95
CA TYR A 55 -3.85 -7.59 -10.08
C TYR A 55 -4.26 -9.01 -9.65
N ARG A 56 -3.95 -10.02 -10.47
CA ARG A 56 -4.22 -11.44 -10.21
C ARG A 56 -3.16 -12.12 -9.33
N ASP A 57 -2.01 -11.48 -9.14
CA ASP A 57 -0.94 -12.02 -8.29
C ASP A 57 -1.42 -12.01 -6.83
N LYS A 58 -0.91 -12.96 -6.04
CA LYS A 58 -1.15 -12.99 -4.60
C LYS A 58 -0.70 -11.67 -3.98
N ARG A 59 -1.47 -11.17 -3.00
CA ARG A 59 -1.16 -9.94 -2.25
C ARG A 59 -0.11 -10.15 -1.15
N TYR A 60 0.51 -11.33 -1.13
CA TYR A 60 1.57 -11.70 -0.21
C TYR A 60 2.61 -12.57 -0.92
N TYR A 61 3.80 -12.62 -0.36
CA TYR A 61 4.86 -13.58 -0.70
C TYR A 61 5.28 -14.31 0.58
N GLU A 62 5.42 -15.64 0.51
CA GLU A 62 5.69 -16.50 1.67
C GLU A 62 6.99 -17.28 1.44
N THR A 63 7.85 -17.32 2.45
CA THR A 63 8.99 -18.25 2.56
C THR A 63 8.71 -19.25 3.67
N ASP A 64 9.66 -20.16 3.94
CA ASP A 64 9.54 -21.11 5.05
C ASP A 64 9.35 -20.42 6.41
N THR A 65 9.91 -19.23 6.60
CA THR A 65 9.94 -18.52 7.89
C THR A 65 9.28 -17.14 7.88
N GLN A 66 8.97 -16.58 6.70
CA GLN A 66 8.53 -15.19 6.56
C GLN A 66 7.29 -15.05 5.68
N ILE A 67 6.51 -14.00 5.94
CA ILE A 67 5.37 -13.56 5.14
C ILE A 67 5.57 -12.07 4.84
N PHE A 68 5.70 -11.73 3.57
CA PHE A 68 5.75 -10.36 3.08
C PHE A 68 4.36 -9.96 2.57
N VAL A 69 3.81 -8.88 3.10
CA VAL A 69 2.43 -8.44 2.81
C VAL A 69 2.33 -6.92 2.89
N HIS A 70 1.40 -6.28 2.18
CA HIS A 70 1.32 -4.81 2.20
C HIS A 70 0.92 -4.27 3.58
N ALA A 71 -0.19 -4.75 4.16
CA ALA A 71 -0.70 -4.27 5.45
C ALA A 71 -0.67 -5.31 6.57
N GLY A 72 -1.02 -6.57 6.28
CA GLY A 72 -0.94 -7.66 7.25
C GLY A 72 -1.82 -8.85 6.88
N ILE A 73 -1.97 -9.79 7.81
CA ILE A 73 -2.80 -10.99 7.64
C ILE A 73 -3.81 -11.14 8.79
N ASP A 74 -4.77 -12.05 8.65
CA ASP A 74 -5.55 -12.52 9.78
C ASP A 74 -4.73 -13.56 10.56
N GLU A 75 -4.25 -13.17 11.75
CA GLU A 75 -3.42 -14.01 12.61
C GLU A 75 -4.24 -15.02 13.42
N GLU A 76 -5.52 -14.74 13.68
CA GLU A 76 -6.41 -15.63 14.43
C GLU A 76 -6.73 -16.89 13.61
N ALA A 77 -6.71 -16.77 12.28
CA ALA A 77 -6.78 -17.90 11.36
C ALA A 77 -5.61 -18.89 11.49
N GLY A 78 -4.53 -18.54 12.19
CA GLY A 78 -3.41 -19.43 12.48
C GLY A 78 -2.80 -20.00 11.20
N LYS A 79 -2.74 -21.34 11.08
CA LYS A 79 -2.20 -22.01 9.87
C LYS A 79 -3.05 -21.81 8.61
N LEU A 80 -4.32 -21.41 8.76
CA LEU A 80 -5.26 -21.19 7.67
C LEU A 80 -5.28 -19.74 7.17
N TRP A 81 -4.34 -18.89 7.62
CA TRP A 81 -4.29 -17.47 7.25
C TRP A 81 -4.34 -17.22 5.74
N LYS A 82 -3.78 -18.12 4.91
CA LYS A 82 -3.80 -17.99 3.44
C LYS A 82 -5.19 -18.04 2.83
N GLU A 83 -6.08 -18.81 3.44
CA GLU A 83 -7.44 -19.08 2.94
C GLU A 83 -8.43 -18.09 3.55
N LEU A 84 -8.22 -17.71 4.82
CA LEU A 84 -9.17 -16.93 5.59
C LEU A 84 -8.84 -15.42 5.62
N THR A 85 -7.61 -15.01 5.31
CA THR A 85 -7.30 -13.59 5.17
C THR A 85 -7.96 -13.04 3.92
N SER A 86 -8.84 -12.05 4.08
CA SER A 86 -9.50 -11.39 2.96
C SER A 86 -8.53 -10.55 2.13
N SER A 87 -8.89 -10.31 0.86
CA SER A 87 -8.10 -9.42 -0.02
C SER A 87 -7.95 -8.01 0.54
N GLU A 88 -8.94 -7.55 1.30
CA GLU A 88 -8.93 -6.24 1.96
C GLU A 88 -7.88 -6.20 3.08
N ILE A 89 -7.83 -7.21 3.96
CA ILE A 89 -6.87 -7.27 5.07
C ILE A 89 -5.43 -7.22 4.54
N PHE A 90 -5.10 -7.90 3.43
CA PHE A 90 -3.77 -7.83 2.85
C PHE A 90 -3.32 -6.40 2.50
N THR A 91 -4.26 -5.49 2.21
CA THR A 91 -3.98 -4.13 1.73
C THR A 91 -4.39 -3.01 2.69
N ASN A 92 -5.22 -3.29 3.68
CA ASN A 92 -5.83 -2.29 4.54
C ASN A 92 -6.17 -2.85 5.94
N LYS A 93 -5.27 -3.66 6.52
CA LYS A 93 -5.48 -4.27 7.83
C LYS A 93 -5.65 -3.20 8.91
N PHE A 94 -6.79 -3.25 9.60
CA PHE A 94 -7.06 -2.52 10.83
C PHE A 94 -8.04 -3.31 11.71
N PRO A 95 -7.86 -3.37 13.06
CA PRO A 95 -6.77 -2.79 13.83
C PRO A 95 -5.42 -3.47 13.55
N ILE A 96 -4.34 -2.76 13.86
CA ILE A 96 -2.98 -3.27 13.76
C ILE A 96 -2.77 -4.27 14.89
N THR A 97 -2.15 -5.41 14.57
CA THR A 97 -1.82 -6.46 15.54
C THR A 97 -0.31 -6.58 15.66
N THR A 98 0.13 -6.89 16.87
CA THR A 98 1.51 -7.28 17.22
C THR A 98 1.41 -8.52 18.11
N GLY A 99 2.45 -9.34 18.16
CA GLY A 99 2.31 -10.61 18.85
C GLY A 99 3.16 -11.72 18.28
N ARG A 100 2.92 -12.92 18.81
CA ARG A 100 3.56 -14.12 18.30
C ARG A 100 2.71 -14.69 17.19
N PHE A 101 3.37 -15.04 16.10
CA PHE A 101 2.85 -15.83 15.01
C PHE A 101 3.89 -16.88 14.61
N HIS A 102 3.46 -17.96 13.97
CA HIS A 102 4.33 -19.08 13.63
C HIS A 102 5.36 -18.76 12.52
N LYS A 103 5.27 -17.56 11.92
CA LYS A 103 6.22 -16.98 10.96
C LYS A 103 6.43 -15.51 11.27
N ALA A 104 7.52 -14.94 10.79
CA ALA A 104 7.70 -13.49 10.80
C ALA A 104 6.76 -12.85 9.76
N ILE A 105 6.04 -11.80 10.15
CA ILE A 105 5.16 -11.01 9.30
C ILE A 105 5.88 -9.68 9.03
N ILE A 106 6.20 -9.44 7.77
CA ILE A 106 6.82 -8.21 7.29
C ILE A 106 5.76 -7.43 6.54
N SER A 107 5.37 -6.29 7.11
CA SER A 107 4.34 -5.42 6.54
C SER A 107 4.77 -3.97 6.45
N GLY A 108 4.16 -3.24 5.52
CA GLY A 108 4.25 -1.78 5.44
C GLY A 108 2.93 -1.16 5.86
N HIS A 109 2.38 -0.32 4.98
CA HIS A 109 1.08 0.35 5.10
C HIS A 109 0.98 1.41 6.20
N ILE A 110 1.39 1.07 7.42
CA ILE A 110 1.34 1.96 8.57
C ILE A 110 2.73 2.54 8.86
N ALA A 111 2.76 3.77 9.36
CA ALA A 111 4.00 4.38 9.81
C ALA A 111 4.60 3.59 10.98
N SER A 112 5.87 3.20 10.85
CA SER A 112 6.59 2.40 11.84
C SER A 112 6.60 3.07 13.23
N TRP A 113 6.72 4.40 13.27
CA TRP A 113 6.70 5.19 14.49
C TRP A 113 5.35 5.19 15.21
N GLU A 114 4.23 5.02 14.50
CA GLU A 114 2.90 4.91 15.10
C GLU A 114 2.74 3.60 15.84
N VAL A 115 3.21 2.50 15.22
CA VAL A 115 3.19 1.17 15.83
C VAL A 115 4.14 1.11 17.03
N ALA A 116 5.35 1.66 16.88
CA ALA A 116 6.35 1.73 17.94
C ALA A 116 5.96 2.69 19.08
N LYS A 117 5.00 3.59 18.84
CA LYS A 117 4.69 4.76 19.69
C LYS A 117 5.93 5.60 20.02
N ASP A 118 6.83 5.71 19.04
CA ASP A 118 8.14 6.36 19.19
C ASP A 118 8.61 6.97 17.87
N ARG A 119 8.71 8.30 17.83
CA ARG A 119 9.14 9.06 16.65
C ARG A 119 10.55 8.74 16.16
N ARG A 120 11.41 8.12 16.99
CA ARG A 120 12.75 7.67 16.58
C ARG A 120 12.73 6.59 15.50
N TYR A 121 11.57 5.95 15.29
CA TYR A 121 11.35 4.97 14.23
C TYR A 121 10.90 5.59 12.90
N LEU A 122 10.64 6.90 12.79
CA LEU A 122 10.31 7.52 11.49
C LEU A 122 11.42 7.22 10.47
N GLY A 123 11.05 6.60 9.33
CA GLY A 123 11.99 6.14 8.30
C GLY A 123 12.76 4.87 8.63
N LYS A 124 12.40 4.13 9.69
CA LYS A 124 13.08 2.90 10.12
C LYS A 124 12.12 1.73 10.19
N ILE A 125 12.66 0.52 10.24
CA ILE A 125 11.88 -0.68 10.51
C ILE A 125 11.65 -0.80 12.01
N TYR A 126 10.41 -1.04 12.41
CA TYR A 126 10.06 -1.41 13.78
C TYR A 126 9.86 -2.92 13.89
N TYR A 127 10.57 -3.57 14.81
CA TYR A 127 10.35 -4.97 15.18
C TYR A 127 9.68 -5.03 16.55
N ASP A 128 8.56 -5.74 16.65
CA ASP A 128 7.78 -5.85 17.89
C ASP A 128 8.40 -6.78 18.95
N SER A 129 9.63 -7.28 18.70
CA SER A 129 10.32 -8.28 19.53
C SER A 129 9.65 -9.65 19.59
N LYS A 130 8.73 -9.93 18.66
CA LYS A 130 8.04 -11.22 18.54
C LYS A 130 8.05 -11.66 17.07
N SER A 131 7.00 -11.39 16.31
CA SER A 131 6.86 -11.88 14.94
C SER A 131 6.66 -10.77 13.91
N HIS A 132 6.54 -9.50 14.28
CA HIS A 132 6.12 -8.46 13.35
C HIS A 132 7.23 -7.44 13.06
N TYR A 133 7.51 -7.24 11.78
CA TYR A 133 8.38 -6.20 11.25
C TYR A 133 7.55 -5.21 10.44
N PHE A 134 7.57 -3.94 10.84
CA PHE A 134 6.87 -2.85 10.19
C PHE A 134 7.88 -1.97 9.43
N ILE A 135 7.90 -2.10 8.10
CA ILE A 135 8.60 -1.18 7.20
C ILE A 135 7.83 0.14 7.21
N ASP A 136 8.54 1.26 7.33
CA ASP A 136 7.91 2.57 7.47
C ASP A 136 6.99 2.93 6.29
N GLY A 137 5.68 3.01 6.55
CA GLY A 137 4.68 3.46 5.57
C GLY A 137 4.66 4.99 5.32
N ASP A 138 5.38 5.78 6.12
CA ASP A 138 5.35 7.25 6.08
C ASP A 138 6.52 7.85 5.29
N VAL A 139 6.76 7.31 4.10
CA VAL A 139 7.84 7.74 3.19
C VAL A 139 7.76 9.22 2.80
N THR A 140 6.55 9.81 2.81
CA THR A 140 6.34 11.23 2.51
C THR A 140 6.99 12.11 3.55
N ASN A 141 6.93 11.75 4.84
CA ASN A 141 7.56 12.52 5.90
C ASN A 141 8.99 12.06 6.16
N SER A 142 9.25 10.76 6.13
CA SER A 142 10.58 10.21 6.45
C SER A 142 11.61 10.41 5.33
N LYS A 143 11.16 10.62 4.09
CA LYS A 143 12.00 10.74 2.88
C LYS A 143 12.96 9.55 2.70
N THR A 144 12.65 8.43 3.34
CA THR A 144 13.51 7.26 3.44
C THR A 144 12.70 6.04 3.09
N ILE A 145 13.25 5.15 2.25
CA ILE A 145 12.69 3.82 1.99
C ILE A 145 13.56 2.83 2.77
N PRO A 146 13.15 2.39 3.97
CA PRO A 146 13.93 1.40 4.70
C PRO A 146 13.83 0.04 4.00
N ILE A 147 14.97 -0.58 3.74
CA ILE A 147 15.09 -1.88 3.08
C ILE A 147 15.58 -2.89 4.13
N LEU A 148 14.98 -4.09 4.14
CA LEU A 148 15.39 -5.24 4.96
C LEU A 148 16.57 -6.00 4.37
#